data_AF-A0A0F9LF09-F1
#
_entry.id   AF-A0A0F9LF09-F1
#
_cell.length_a   1.000
_cell.length_b   1.000
_cell.length_c   1.000
_cell.angle_alpha   90.00
_cell.angle_beta   90.00
_cell.angle_gamma   90.00
#
_symmetry.space_group_name_H-M   'P 1'
#
loop_
_entity.id
_entity.type
_entity.pdbx_description
1 polymer ?
#
loop_
_entity_poly.entity_id
_entity_poly.type
_entity_poly.pdbx_seq_one_letter_code
_entity_poly.pdbx_strand_id
1 'polypeptide(L)'
;KQDHYRADCKPHEGGCRNCGQPPTGRFRFYCGDACRDVFEADHFWGTARWAALERAALCPLDGPNPRLARMVVVCACCGILTYRYEVNHIAPVNGDRGFFSCANHQDNLEVLCHQCHVMATREQRRRGIIGPDGTCEPLRAVELLLGLAEDLPEPKSSTDLRQMVLL
;
A
#
# COMPACT_ATOMS: atom_id res chain seq x y z
N LYS A 1 -13.29 7.60 -12.33
CA LYS A 1 -14.20 7.14 -11.26
C LYS A 1 -13.59 7.53 -9.91
N GLN A 2 -13.89 8.76 -9.50
CA GLN A 2 -14.06 9.26 -8.14
C GLN A 2 -13.25 8.68 -6.96
N ASP A 3 -12.25 9.48 -6.60
CA ASP A 3 -11.19 9.42 -5.58
C ASP A 3 -11.70 9.80 -4.16
N HIS A 4 -12.89 9.34 -3.77
CA HIS A 4 -13.72 9.99 -2.73
C HIS A 4 -13.40 9.67 -1.27
N TYR A 5 -12.42 8.81 -1.00
CA TYR A 5 -12.15 8.34 0.36
C TYR A 5 -10.81 8.79 0.94
N ARG A 6 -10.06 9.67 0.27
CA ARG A 6 -8.75 10.11 0.78
C ARG A 6 -8.90 11.11 1.92
N ALA A 7 -8.53 10.69 3.11
CA ALA A 7 -8.39 11.55 4.29
C ALA A 7 -6.90 11.82 4.56
N ASP A 8 -6.54 13.04 4.97
CA ASP A 8 -5.14 13.36 5.28
C ASP A 8 -4.63 12.57 6.51
N CYS A 9 -3.46 11.93 6.38
CA CYS A 9 -2.80 11.13 7.43
C CYS A 9 -2.52 11.87 8.75
N LYS A 10 -2.41 13.20 8.67
CA LYS A 10 -2.04 14.07 9.78
C LYS A 10 -3.15 15.11 9.98
N PRO A 11 -4.02 14.93 10.97
CA PRO A 11 -4.90 16.02 11.38
C PRO A 11 -4.01 17.18 11.81
N HIS A 12 -4.25 18.38 11.29
CA HIS A 12 -3.70 19.60 11.87
C HIS A 12 -3.98 19.61 13.38
N GLU A 13 -3.06 20.16 14.20
CA GLU A 13 -3.18 20.13 15.66
C GLU A 13 -4.56 20.64 16.12
N GLY A 14 -5.37 19.75 16.70
CA GLY A 14 -6.72 20.04 17.18
C GLY A 14 -7.85 20.02 16.13
N GLY A 15 -7.56 19.71 14.87
CA GLY A 15 -8.52 19.67 13.76
C GLY A 15 -9.17 18.29 13.53
N CYS A 16 -10.16 18.27 12.64
CA CYS A 16 -10.80 17.07 12.13
C CYS A 16 -9.80 16.19 11.39
N ARG A 17 -9.78 14.89 11.67
CA ARG A 17 -8.85 13.93 11.05
C ARG A 17 -9.04 13.73 9.55
N ASN A 18 -10.17 14.16 8.99
CA ASN A 18 -10.42 14.07 7.55
C ASN A 18 -10.09 15.36 6.82
N CYS A 19 -10.68 16.48 7.25
CA CYS A 19 -10.67 17.75 6.50
C CYS A 19 -9.89 18.88 7.21
N GLY A 20 -9.32 18.64 8.38
CA GLY A 20 -8.57 19.63 9.16
C GLY A 20 -9.41 20.70 9.87
N GLN A 21 -10.70 20.85 9.54
CA GLN A 21 -11.60 21.83 10.18
C GLN A 21 -11.80 21.56 11.69
N PRO A 22 -12.07 22.55 12.53
CA PRO A 22 -12.33 22.32 13.96
C PRO A 22 -13.44 21.28 14.18
N PRO A 23 -13.25 20.30 15.08
CA PRO A 23 -14.31 19.37 15.46
C PRO A 23 -15.54 20.12 16.00
N THR A 24 -16.74 19.64 15.69
CA THR A 24 -18.00 20.26 16.13
C THR A 24 -18.88 19.25 16.86
N GLY A 25 -19.75 19.76 17.74
CA GLY A 25 -20.74 18.95 18.45
C GLY A 25 -20.11 17.91 19.37
N ARG A 26 -20.54 16.65 19.24
CA ARG A 26 -20.13 15.54 20.12
C ARG A 26 -18.81 14.87 19.73
N PHE A 27 -18.26 15.16 18.55
CA PHE A 27 -17.10 14.47 18.03
C PHE A 27 -15.81 15.10 18.53
N ARG A 28 -14.90 14.29 19.08
CA ARG A 28 -13.58 14.76 19.56
C ARG A 28 -12.55 14.93 18.43
N PHE A 29 -12.75 14.23 17.32
CA PHE A 29 -11.75 14.09 16.25
C PHE A 29 -12.29 14.42 14.85
N TYR A 30 -13.58 14.74 14.73
CA TYR A 30 -14.23 14.94 13.44
C TYR A 30 -15.16 16.15 13.49
N CYS A 31 -15.32 16.86 12.37
CA CYS A 31 -16.31 17.93 12.27
C CYS A 31 -17.74 17.42 11.95
N GLY A 32 -17.92 16.10 11.85
CA GLY A 32 -19.21 15.46 11.59
C GLY A 32 -19.08 13.99 11.17
N ASP A 33 -20.22 13.30 11.10
CA ASP A 33 -20.30 11.88 10.70
C ASP A 33 -19.69 11.64 9.31
N ALA A 34 -19.96 12.50 8.32
CA ALA A 34 -19.41 12.34 6.97
C ALA A 34 -17.86 12.31 6.95
N CYS A 35 -17.21 13.15 7.75
CA CYS A 35 -15.75 13.16 7.84
C CYS A 35 -15.21 11.94 8.61
N ARG A 36 -15.92 11.47 9.64
CA ARG A 36 -15.58 10.20 10.29
C ARG A 36 -15.65 9.07 9.27
N ASP A 37 -16.77 8.94 8.56
CA ASP A 37 -17.03 7.81 7.69
C ASP A 37 -16.01 7.74 6.54
N VAL A 38 -15.62 8.88 5.97
CA VAL A 38 -14.54 8.94 4.96
C VAL A 38 -13.20 8.49 5.55
N PHE A 39 -12.80 9.04 6.71
CA PHE A 39 -11.55 8.67 7.36
C PHE A 39 -11.51 7.18 7.72
N GLU A 40 -12.58 6.67 8.34
CA GLU A 40 -12.66 5.27 8.74
C GLU A 40 -12.72 4.33 7.54
N ALA A 41 -13.35 4.71 6.42
CA ALA A 41 -13.34 3.93 5.19
C ALA A 41 -11.93 3.68 4.62
N ASP A 42 -10.98 4.58 4.90
CA ASP A 42 -9.62 4.55 4.35
C ASP A 42 -8.55 4.12 5.38
N HIS A 43 -8.75 4.40 6.67
CA HIS A 43 -7.73 4.15 7.70
C HIS A 43 -8.00 2.90 8.56
N PHE A 44 -9.22 2.36 8.52
CA PHE A 44 -9.54 1.12 9.24
C PHE A 44 -9.33 -0.09 8.34
N TRP A 45 -8.52 -1.05 8.80
CA TRP A 45 -8.19 -2.25 8.03
C TRP A 45 -9.42 -2.97 7.50
N GLY A 46 -10.48 -3.11 8.31
CA GLY A 46 -11.69 -3.82 7.91
C GLY A 46 -12.32 -3.24 6.65
N THR A 47 -12.57 -1.93 6.65
CA THR A 47 -13.21 -1.19 5.55
C THR A 47 -12.26 -1.00 4.37
N ALA A 48 -11.01 -0.60 4.60
CA ALA A 48 -10.03 -0.41 3.54
C ALA A 48 -9.71 -1.71 2.79
N ARG A 49 -9.64 -2.84 3.52
CA ARG A 49 -9.51 -4.19 2.94
C ARG A 49 -10.68 -4.51 2.02
N TRP A 50 -11.92 -4.21 2.43
CA TRP A 50 -13.10 -4.45 1.57
C TRP A 50 -13.05 -3.60 0.31
N ALA A 51 -12.69 -2.32 0.43
CA ALA A 51 -12.53 -1.44 -0.73
C ALA A 51 -11.45 -1.95 -1.70
N ALA A 52 -10.32 -2.46 -1.20
CA ALA A 52 -9.30 -3.07 -2.05
C ALA A 52 -9.81 -4.31 -2.81
N LEU A 53 -10.62 -5.14 -2.16
CA LEU A 53 -11.26 -6.29 -2.79
C LEU A 53 -12.26 -5.86 -3.87
N GLU A 54 -13.12 -4.89 -3.58
CA GLU A 54 -14.08 -4.34 -4.55
C GLU A 54 -13.39 -3.78 -5.79
N ARG A 55 -12.26 -3.08 -5.65
CA ARG A 55 -11.47 -2.59 -6.79
C ARG A 55 -10.88 -3.71 -7.65
N ALA A 56 -10.52 -4.84 -7.05
CA ALA A 56 -9.93 -5.99 -7.75
C ALA A 56 -10.99 -6.97 -8.29
N ALA A 57 -12.25 -6.83 -7.90
CA ALA A 57 -13.34 -7.71 -8.29
C ALA A 57 -13.69 -7.55 -9.78
N LEU A 58 -13.88 -8.68 -10.48
CA LEU A 58 -14.39 -8.64 -11.85
C LEU A 58 -15.91 -8.42 -11.94
N CYS A 59 -16.65 -8.86 -10.92
CA CYS A 59 -18.09 -8.68 -10.82
C CYS A 59 -18.40 -7.88 -9.55
N PRO A 60 -19.35 -6.94 -9.61
CA PRO A 60 -19.87 -6.29 -8.42
C PRO A 60 -20.36 -7.34 -7.41
N LEU A 61 -20.24 -7.03 -6.13
CA LEU A 61 -20.76 -7.85 -5.04
C LEU A 61 -22.29 -7.75 -4.96
N ASP A 62 -22.99 -8.22 -5.99
CA ASP A 62 -24.45 -8.20 -6.02
C ASP A 62 -24.96 -9.44 -5.25
N GLY A 63 -25.19 -9.29 -3.94
CA GLY A 63 -25.76 -10.35 -3.12
C GLY A 63 -26.09 -9.91 -1.69
N PRO A 64 -27.03 -10.59 -1.01
CA PRO A 64 -27.53 -10.20 0.33
C PRO A 64 -26.48 -10.31 1.45
N ASN A 65 -25.32 -10.92 1.17
CA ASN A 65 -24.18 -10.94 2.09
C ASN A 65 -22.85 -10.91 1.32
N PRO A 66 -22.32 -9.72 0.98
CA PRO A 66 -21.05 -9.56 0.28
C PRO A 66 -19.86 -10.22 1.00
N ARG A 67 -19.99 -10.47 2.32
CA ARG A 67 -18.95 -11.16 3.12
C ARG A 67 -18.91 -12.68 2.89
N LEU A 68 -19.97 -13.26 2.33
CA LEU A 68 -20.08 -14.70 2.05
C LEU A 68 -19.92 -15.03 0.55
N ALA A 69 -20.01 -14.04 -0.34
CA ALA A 69 -19.77 -14.25 -1.76
C ALA A 69 -18.27 -14.57 -1.98
N ARG A 70 -17.98 -15.72 -2.61
CA ARG A 70 -16.63 -16.02 -3.10
C ARG A 70 -16.33 -15.08 -4.27
N MET A 71 -15.72 -13.94 -3.95
CA MET A 71 -15.31 -12.95 -4.93
C MET A 71 -14.19 -13.52 -5.82
N VAL A 72 -14.37 -13.43 -7.14
CA VAL A 72 -13.29 -13.63 -8.09
C VAL A 72 -12.60 -12.28 -8.31
N VAL A 73 -11.31 -12.23 -7.99
CA VAL A 73 -10.49 -11.03 -8.09
C VAL A 73 -9.34 -11.24 -9.07
N VAL A 74 -8.87 -10.15 -9.65
CA VAL A 74 -7.65 -10.11 -10.45
C VAL A 74 -6.46 -9.92 -9.50
N CYS A 75 -5.48 -10.83 -9.55
CA CYS A 75 -4.22 -10.65 -8.82
C CYS A 75 -3.44 -9.45 -9.39
N ALA A 76 -3.08 -8.48 -8.54
CA ALA A 76 -2.33 -7.29 -8.95
C ALA A 76 -0.92 -7.62 -9.49
N CYS A 77 -0.30 -8.70 -9.00
CA CYS A 77 1.05 -9.09 -9.40
C CYS A 77 1.10 -9.87 -10.73
N CYS A 78 0.19 -10.82 -10.95
CA CYS A 78 0.25 -11.72 -12.11
C CYS A 78 -0.95 -11.65 -13.06
N GLY A 79 -1.98 -10.86 -12.75
CA GLY A 79 -3.19 -10.70 -13.57
C GLY A 79 -4.13 -11.91 -13.58
N ILE A 80 -3.79 -13.01 -12.90
CA ILE A 80 -4.61 -14.23 -12.87
C ILE A 80 -5.83 -14.04 -11.97
N LEU A 81 -6.96 -14.58 -12.40
CA LEU A 81 -8.21 -14.64 -11.63
C LEU A 81 -8.12 -15.68 -10.51
N THR A 82 -8.52 -15.30 -9.30
CA THR A 82 -8.46 -16.18 -8.13
C THR A 82 -9.64 -15.96 -7.18
N TYR A 83 -10.04 -17.04 -6.50
CA TYR A 83 -10.92 -17.02 -5.33
C TYR A 83 -10.15 -17.22 -4.00
N ARG A 84 -8.84 -17.48 -4.10
CA ARG A 84 -7.89 -17.55 -2.98
C ARG A 84 -7.01 -16.32 -3.04
N TYR A 85 -7.47 -15.27 -2.38
CA TYR A 85 -6.84 -13.97 -2.37
C TYR A 85 -6.40 -13.57 -0.97
N GLU A 86 -5.38 -12.74 -0.92
CA GLU A 86 -4.89 -12.08 0.27
C GLU A 86 -4.70 -10.60 -0.05
N VAL A 87 -5.04 -9.73 0.90
CA VAL A 87 -4.81 -8.29 0.77
C VAL A 87 -3.44 -8.00 1.35
N ASN A 88 -2.57 -7.46 0.51
CA ASN A 88 -1.19 -7.12 0.81
C ASN A 88 -1.05 -5.60 0.98
N HIS A 89 -0.12 -5.19 1.84
CA HIS A 89 0.33 -3.81 1.90
C HIS A 89 1.48 -3.60 0.90
N ILE A 90 1.37 -2.60 0.02
CA ILE A 90 2.38 -2.26 -1.01
C ILE A 90 3.66 -1.77 -0.31
N ALA A 91 3.53 -0.75 0.54
CA ALA A 91 4.50 -0.39 1.57
C ALA A 91 4.29 -1.34 2.76
N PRO A 92 5.20 -2.31 3.00
CA PRO A 92 4.94 -3.41 3.93
C PRO A 92 4.86 -2.91 5.38
N VAL A 93 4.06 -3.60 6.19
CA VAL A 93 3.93 -3.32 7.63
C VAL A 93 4.13 -4.54 8.50
N ASN A 94 4.74 -4.32 9.67
CA ASN A 94 4.88 -5.34 10.70
C ASN A 94 3.63 -5.36 11.60
N GLY A 95 2.67 -6.23 11.27
CA GLY A 95 1.70 -6.75 12.24
C GLY A 95 0.56 -5.83 12.72
N ASP A 96 0.41 -4.60 12.23
CA ASP A 96 -0.66 -3.71 12.70
C ASP A 96 -1.92 -3.73 11.81
N ARG A 97 -2.76 -4.76 11.97
CA ARG A 97 -4.02 -4.91 11.21
C ARG A 97 -5.28 -4.58 12.02
N GLY A 98 -5.13 -4.29 13.32
CA GLY A 98 -6.26 -4.13 14.25
C GLY A 98 -6.71 -2.68 14.44
N PHE A 99 -5.85 -1.71 14.14
CA PHE A 99 -6.05 -0.32 14.52
C PHE A 99 -6.21 0.62 13.31
N PHE A 100 -6.72 1.82 13.58
CA PHE A 100 -6.72 2.91 12.61
C PHE A 100 -5.27 3.32 12.34
N SER A 101 -4.84 3.23 11.09
CA SER A 101 -3.48 3.56 10.70
C SER A 101 -3.43 4.07 9.27
N CYS A 102 -2.54 5.03 9.01
CA CYS A 102 -2.25 5.50 7.67
C CYS A 102 -1.66 4.39 6.80
N ALA A 103 -1.07 3.37 7.41
CA ALA A 103 -0.64 2.18 6.70
C ALA A 103 -1.80 1.44 6.01
N ASN A 104 -3.03 1.57 6.51
CA ASN A 104 -4.19 0.89 5.96
C ASN A 104 -4.85 1.64 4.81
N HIS A 105 -4.31 2.79 4.40
CA HIS A 105 -4.77 3.55 3.24
C HIS A 105 -5.08 2.63 2.08
N GLN A 106 -6.23 2.85 1.45
CA GLN A 106 -6.68 2.05 0.32
C GLN A 106 -5.63 1.97 -0.78
N ASP A 107 -4.89 3.05 -1.04
CA ASP A 107 -3.82 3.11 -2.04
C ASP A 107 -2.56 2.32 -1.64
N ASN A 108 -2.41 2.01 -0.35
CA ASN A 108 -1.36 1.12 0.13
C ASN A 108 -1.79 -0.36 0.09
N LEU A 109 -2.99 -0.68 -0.42
CA LEU A 109 -3.51 -2.04 -0.45
C LEU A 109 -3.61 -2.58 -1.88
N GLU A 110 -3.10 -3.78 -2.08
CA GLU A 110 -3.26 -4.55 -3.31
C GLU A 110 -3.81 -5.96 -3.01
N VAL A 111 -4.46 -6.56 -4.01
CA VAL A 111 -5.02 -7.91 -3.89
C VAL A 111 -4.15 -8.89 -4.64
N LEU A 112 -3.61 -9.89 -3.94
CA LEU A 112 -2.72 -10.89 -4.50
C LEU A 112 -3.35 -12.28 -4.42
N CYS A 113 -3.03 -13.15 -5.37
CA CYS A 113 -3.24 -14.58 -5.18
C CYS A 113 -2.31 -15.10 -4.08
N HIS A 114 -2.69 -16.21 -3.43
CA HIS A 114 -1.90 -16.81 -2.36
C HIS A 114 -0.41 -16.99 -2.72
N GLN A 115 -0.10 -17.49 -3.91
CA GLN A 115 1.28 -17.72 -4.34
C GLN A 115 2.08 -16.41 -4.44
N CYS A 116 1.53 -15.39 -5.11
CA CYS A 116 2.16 -14.07 -5.21
C CYS A 116 2.35 -13.44 -3.83
N HIS A 117 1.36 -13.56 -2.93
CA HIS A 117 1.47 -13.04 -1.58
C HIS A 117 2.58 -13.74 -0.77
N VAL A 118 2.71 -15.06 -0.86
CA VAL A 118 3.80 -15.81 -0.21
C VAL A 118 5.17 -15.38 -0.74
N MET A 119 5.30 -15.17 -2.06
CA MET A 119 6.56 -14.68 -2.64
C MET A 119 6.89 -13.26 -2.15
N ALA A 120 5.90 -12.36 -2.13
CA ALA A 120 6.07 -10.99 -1.65
C ALA A 120 6.49 -10.98 -0.17
N THR A 121 5.79 -11.73 0.69
CA THR A 121 6.10 -11.85 2.12
C THR A 121 7.49 -12.42 2.34
N ARG A 122 7.87 -13.47 1.59
CA ARG A 122 9.21 -14.07 1.67
C ARG A 122 10.29 -13.07 1.29
N GLU A 123 10.06 -12.29 0.23
CA GLU A 123 11.01 -11.26 -0.20
C GLU A 123 11.14 -10.12 0.81
N GLN A 124 10.02 -9.65 1.35
CA GLN A 124 10.00 -8.62 2.39
C GLN A 124 10.77 -9.09 3.64
N ARG A 125 10.60 -10.36 4.05
CA ARG A 125 11.38 -10.97 5.14
C ARG A 125 12.86 -11.10 4.80
N ARG A 126 13.19 -11.54 3.58
CA ARG A 126 14.59 -11.67 3.12
C ARG A 126 15.31 -10.32 3.16
N ARG A 127 14.60 -9.23 2.87
CA ARG A 127 15.13 -7.85 2.93
C ARG A 127 15.10 -7.23 4.32
N GLY A 128 14.57 -7.91 5.32
CA GLY A 128 14.40 -7.35 6.67
C GLY A 128 13.37 -6.23 6.77
N ILE A 129 12.48 -6.07 5.77
CA ILE A 129 11.42 -5.06 5.79
C ILE A 129 10.32 -5.45 6.77
N ILE A 130 10.05 -6.75 6.91
CA ILE A 130 9.11 -7.31 7.90
C ILE A 130 9.79 -8.46 8.65
N GLY A 131 9.46 -8.68 9.91
CA GLY A 131 10.18 -9.63 10.76
C GLY A 131 9.66 -9.73 12.19
N PRO A 132 10.07 -10.76 12.95
CA PRO A 132 9.56 -11.07 14.28
C PRO A 132 9.88 -10.00 15.33
N ASP A 133 10.92 -9.19 15.11
CA ASP A 133 11.52 -8.37 16.16
C ASP A 133 10.92 -6.95 16.23
N GLY A 134 9.98 -6.60 15.35
CA GLY A 134 9.42 -5.24 15.27
C GLY A 134 10.43 -4.15 14.87
N THR A 135 11.71 -4.49 14.74
CA THR A 135 12.81 -3.64 14.27
C THR A 135 12.84 -3.63 12.75
N CYS A 136 11.82 -3.02 12.13
CA CYS A 136 11.99 -2.51 10.78
C CYS A 136 13.02 -1.37 10.86
N GLU A 137 14.32 -1.69 10.79
CA GLU A 137 15.30 -0.67 10.41
C GLU A 137 14.83 -0.12 9.06
N PRO A 138 14.52 1.20 8.96
CA PRO A 138 14.16 1.78 7.67
C PRO A 138 15.32 1.50 6.73
N LEU A 139 15.06 0.79 5.64
CA LEU A 139 16.06 0.45 4.62
C LEU A 139 16.89 1.70 4.28
N ARG A 140 18.06 1.86 4.90
CA ARG A 140 19.17 2.65 4.37
C ARG A 140 19.82 1.89 3.20
N ALA A 141 19.01 1.26 2.36
CA ALA A 141 19.45 0.51 1.19
C ALA A 141 19.71 1.42 -0.03
N VAL A 142 19.67 2.75 0.14
CA VAL A 142 20.08 3.69 -0.91
C VAL A 142 21.59 3.99 -0.86
N GLU A 143 22.26 3.81 0.29
CA GLU A 143 23.72 3.99 0.35
C GLU A 143 24.50 2.80 -0.28
N LEU A 144 23.91 1.60 -0.35
CA LEU A 144 24.59 0.44 -0.94
C LEU A 144 24.53 0.39 -2.49
N LEU A 145 23.64 1.16 -3.12
CA LEU A 145 23.55 1.26 -4.59
C LEU A 145 24.24 2.52 -5.16
N LEU A 146 24.49 3.54 -4.34
CA LEU A 146 25.23 4.74 -4.75
C LEU A 146 26.73 4.69 -4.43
N GLY A 147 27.18 3.76 -3.58
CA GLY A 147 28.60 3.59 -3.22
C GLY A 147 29.45 2.72 -4.17
N LEU A 148 28.92 2.29 -5.33
CA LEU A 148 29.68 1.52 -6.33
C LEU A 148 29.84 2.26 -7.68
N ALA A 149 29.49 3.55 -7.73
CA ALA A 149 29.54 4.37 -8.94
C ALA A 149 30.69 5.40 -8.99
N GLU A 150 31.67 5.33 -8.09
CA GLU A 150 32.75 6.34 -8.04
C GLU A 150 34.08 5.92 -8.69
N ASP A 151 34.21 4.69 -9.21
CA ASP A 151 35.46 4.19 -9.80
C ASP A 151 35.33 3.75 -11.28
N LEU A 152 34.43 4.36 -12.06
CA LEU A 152 34.50 4.22 -13.51
C LEU A 152 35.47 5.28 -14.06
N PRO A 153 36.62 4.88 -14.65
CA PRO A 153 37.59 5.83 -15.17
C PRO A 153 36.97 6.68 -16.27
N GLU A 154 37.13 7.99 -16.18
CA GLU A 154 36.69 8.91 -17.23
C GLU A 154 37.36 8.55 -18.58
N PRO A 155 36.59 8.47 -19.68
CA PRO A 155 37.14 8.17 -20.99
C PRO A 155 38.08 9.30 -21.43
N LYS A 156 39.36 8.96 -21.63
CA LYS A 156 40.43 9.94 -21.92
C LYS A 156 40.39 10.55 -23.33
N SER A 157 39.47 10.15 -24.21
CA SER A 157 39.26 10.84 -25.50
C SER A 157 37.95 10.46 -26.20
N SER A 158 37.47 11.34 -27.09
CA SER A 158 36.24 11.17 -27.90
C SER A 158 36.32 10.07 -28.98
N THR A 159 37.37 9.26 -29.01
CA THR A 159 37.62 8.28 -30.07
C THR A 159 37.03 6.89 -29.76
N ASP A 160 36.76 6.58 -28.48
CA ASP A 160 36.32 5.24 -28.05
C ASP A 160 34.80 4.97 -28.13
N LEU A 161 33.98 6.00 -28.41
CA LEU A 161 32.52 5.84 -28.51
C LEU A 161 32.04 5.20 -29.83
N ARG A 162 32.94 4.93 -30.79
CA ARG A 162 32.56 4.41 -32.12
C ARG A 162 32.72 2.90 -32.32
N GLN A 163 33.20 2.13 -31.35
CA GLN A 163 33.37 0.68 -31.51
C GLN A 163 32.32 -0.22 -30.84
N MET A 164 31.34 0.32 -30.10
CA MET A 164 30.35 -0.52 -29.37
C MET A 164 28.95 -0.61 -30.01
N VAL A 165 28.77 -0.22 -31.28
CA VAL A 165 27.45 -0.31 -31.98
C VAL A 165 27.45 -1.27 -33.18
N LEU A 166 28.48 -2.12 -33.31
CA LEU A 166 28.50 -3.17 -34.32
C LEU A 166 29.04 -4.46 -33.71
N LEU A 167 28.18 -5.21 -33.03
CA LEU A 167 28.11 -6.67 -32.99
C LEU A 167 26.81 -7.10 -32.31
#